data_AF-A0A382RG40-F1
#
_entry.id   AF-A0A382RG40-F1
#
_cell.length_a   1.000
_cell.length_b   1.000
_cell.length_c   1.000
_cell.angle_alpha   90.00
_cell.angle_beta   90.00
_cell.angle_gamma   90.00
#
_symmetry.space_group_name_H-M   'P 1'
#
loop_
_entity.id
_entity.type
_entity.pdbx_description
1 polymer ?
#
loop_
_entity_poly.entity_id
_entity_poly.type
_entity_poly.pdbx_seq_one_letter_code
_entity_poly.pdbx_strand_id
1 'polypeptide(L)' 'VVRLLLAEGREVRALVRGQSDNRNIDGLDIERVTGDLTDSTSLRAAVKGCDALYHVAADYRLWIP' A
#
# COMPACT_ATOMS: atom_id res chain seq x y z
N VAL A 1 1.26 4.13 9.38
CA VAL A 1 1.97 4.80 8.25
C VAL A 1 1.02 5.69 7.45
N VAL A 2 0.08 5.17 6.66
CA VAL A 2 -0.80 6.00 5.79
C VAL A 2 -1.43 7.21 6.49
N ARG A 3 -2.06 7.01 7.66
CA ARG A 3 -2.71 8.11 8.41
C ARG A 3 -1.74 9.23 8.82
N LEU A 4 -0.48 8.90 9.12
CA LEU A 4 0.54 9.90 9.46
C LEU A 4 0.96 10.67 8.21
N LEU A 5 1.19 9.99 7.08
CA LEU A 5 1.53 10.65 5.81
C LEU A 5 0.42 11.62 5.37
N LEU A 6 -0.84 11.24 5.56
CA LEU A 6 -1.99 12.13 5.29
C LEU A 6 -2.04 13.31 6.26
N ALA A 7 -1.76 13.10 7.55
CA ALA A 7 -1.71 14.18 8.53
C ALA A 7 -0.59 15.20 8.23
N GLU A 8 0.47 14.77 7.57
CA GLU A 8 1.56 15.61 7.04
C GLU A 8 1.20 16.30 5.71
N GLY A 9 0.00 16.09 5.17
CA GLY A 9 -0.47 16.70 3.93
C GLY A 9 0.12 16.08 2.65
N ARG A 10 0.63 14.84 2.73
CA ARG A 10 1.19 14.14 1.57
C ARG A 10 0.08 13.42 0.79
N GLU A 11 0.20 13.40 -0.53
CA GLU A 11 -0.60 12.52 -1.38
C GLU A 11 -0.13 11.07 -1.21
N VAL A 12 -1.08 10.14 -1.02
CA VAL A 12 -0.76 8.74 -0.74
C VAL A 12 -1.50 7.81 -1.71
N ARG A 13 -0.72 6.91 -2.31
CA ARG A 13 -1.20 5.76 -3.07
C ARG A 13 -0.92 4.47 -2.29
N ALA A 14 -1.93 3.62 -2.14
CA ALA A 14 -1.83 2.32 -1.51
C ALA A 14 -1.95 1.20 -2.55
N LEU A 15 -0.94 0.34 -2.62
CA LEU A 15 -1.01 -0.94 -3.34
C LEU A 15 -1.89 -1.92 -2.54
N VAL A 16 -2.97 -2.39 -3.14
CA VAL A 16 -3.88 -3.37 -2.56
C VAL A 16 -3.89 -4.65 -3.40
N ARG A 17 -3.95 -5.81 -2.76
CA ARG A 17 -4.14 -7.07 -3.48
C ARG A 17 -5.63 -7.30 -3.71
N GLY A 18 -6.03 -7.78 -4.88
CA GLY A 18 -7.43 -7.84 -5.29
C GLY A 18 -8.38 -8.60 -4.34
N GLN A 19 -7.88 -9.57 -3.56
CA GLN A 19 -8.65 -10.36 -2.60
C GLN A 19 -8.27 -10.06 -1.13
N SER A 20 -7.54 -8.97 -0.88
CA SER A 20 -7.14 -8.61 0.49
C SER A 20 -8.26 -7.86 1.23
N ASP A 21 -8.37 -8.09 2.54
CA ASP A 21 -9.16 -7.24 3.42
C ASP A 21 -8.46 -5.88 3.58
N ASN A 22 -9.06 -4.84 3.02
CA ASN A 22 -8.55 -3.47 3.03
C ASN A 22 -9.45 -2.50 3.83
N ARG A 23 -10.33 -3.02 4.69
CA ARG A 23 -11.25 -2.19 5.50
C ARG A 23 -10.53 -1.19 6.41
N ASN A 24 -9.30 -1.51 6.82
CA ASN A 24 -8.49 -0.66 7.69
C ASN A 24 -8.07 0.69 7.06
N ILE A 25 -8.17 0.81 5.73
CA ILE A 25 -7.89 2.02 4.96
C ILE A 25 -9.15 2.62 4.32
N ASP A 26 -10.34 2.13 4.66
CA ASP A 26 -11.61 2.73 4.24
C ASP A 26 -11.79 4.13 4.83
N GLY A 27 -12.45 5.00 4.05
CA GLY A 27 -12.68 6.40 4.40
C GLY A 27 -11.43 7.29 4.40
N LEU A 28 -10.27 6.77 4.01
CA LEU A 28 -9.06 7.57 3.83
C LEU A 28 -9.02 8.20 2.44
N ASP A 29 -8.54 9.44 2.39
CA ASP A 29 -8.29 10.17 1.14
C ASP A 29 -6.98 9.69 0.51
N ILE A 30 -7.05 8.54 -0.16
CA ILE A 30 -5.92 7.87 -0.80
C ILE A 30 -6.31 7.32 -2.16
N GLU A 31 -5.33 7.25 -3.06
CA GLU A 31 -5.47 6.46 -4.29
C GLU A 31 -5.26 4.98 -3.97
N ARG A 32 -6.15 4.11 -4.46
CA ARG A 32 -5.98 2.65 -4.37
C ARG A 32 -5.59 2.09 -5.73
N VAL A 33 -4.48 1.36 -5.77
CA VAL A 33 -4.05 0.65 -6.98
C VAL A 33 -3.99 -0.84 -6.69
N THR A 34 -4.64 -1.64 -7.54
CA THR A 34 -4.59 -3.10 -7.41
C THR A 34 -3.31 -3.64 -8.02
N GLY A 35 -2.61 -4.53 -7.31
CA GLY A 35 -1.45 -5.24 -7.85
C GLY A 35 -0.94 -6.35 -6.92
N ASP A 36 0.14 -6.99 -7.34
CA ASP A 36 0.78 -8.09 -6.63
C ASP A 36 2.30 -7.92 -6.61
N LEU A 37 2.94 -8.25 -5.48
CA LEU A 37 4.39 -8.19 -5.33
C LEU A 37 5.12 -9.16 -6.26
N THR A 38 4.48 -10.25 -6.69
CA THR A 38 5.06 -11.21 -7.65
C THR A 38 4.89 -10.77 -9.11
N ASP A 39 4.07 -9.76 -9.38
CA ASP A 39 3.85 -9.22 -10.73
C ASP A 39 4.55 -7.87 -10.90
N SER A 40 5.74 -7.92 -11.49
CA SER A 40 6.56 -6.73 -11.76
C SER A 40 5.87 -5.69 -12.65
N THR A 41 4.94 -6.09 -13.52
CA THR A 41 4.20 -5.14 -14.38
C THR A 41 3.23 -4.32 -13.53
N SER A 42 2.52 -4.99 -12.62
CA SER A 42 1.63 -4.31 -11.66
C SER A 42 2.40 -3.34 -10.77
N LEU A 43 3.61 -3.72 -10.31
CA LEU A 43 4.44 -2.86 -9.46
C LEU A 43 4.95 -1.63 -10.20
N ARG A 44 5.39 -1.79 -11.46
CA ARG A 44 5.82 -0.66 -12.31
C ARG A 44 4.68 0.34 -12.49
N ALA A 45 3.47 -0.13 -12.72
CA ALA A 45 2.29 0.73 -12.80
C ALA A 45 2.00 1.42 -11.46
N ALA A 46 2.06 0.68 -10.35
CA ALA A 46 1.76 1.19 -9.02
C ALA A 46 2.70 2.31 -8.56
N VAL A 47 4.01 2.20 -8.83
CA VAL A 47 5.00 3.20 -8.40
C VAL A 47 5.17 4.36 -9.40
N LYS A 48 4.53 4.31 -10.57
CA LYS A 48 4.69 5.34 -11.60
C LYS A 48 4.22 6.69 -11.08
N GLY A 49 5.13 7.68 -11.11
CA GLY A 49 4.87 9.05 -10.65
C GLY A 49 4.94 9.22 -9.13
N CYS A 50 5.30 8.19 -8.37
CA CYS A 50 5.52 8.33 -6.93
C CYS A 50 6.96 8.81 -6.65
N ASP A 51 7.11 9.80 -5.79
CA ASP A 51 8.44 10.32 -5.38
C ASP A 51 9.14 9.40 -4.37
N ALA A 52 8.37 8.62 -3.60
CA ALA A 52 8.89 7.73 -2.56
C ALA A 52 8.02 6.47 -2.39
N LEU A 53 8.65 5.35 -2.04
CA LEU A 53 8.00 4.07 -1.74
C LEU A 53 8.25 3.67 -0.29
N TYR A 54 7.17 3.43 0.45
CA TYR A 54 7.21 2.85 1.80
C TYR A 54 6.81 1.38 1.72
N HIS A 55 7.78 0.47 1.88
CA HIS A 55 7.49 -0.96 1.98
C HIS A 55 7.18 -1.32 3.44
N VAL A 56 5.89 -1.36 3.79
CA VAL A 56 5.40 -1.59 5.16
C VAL A 56 4.98 -3.04 5.38
N ALA A 57 5.32 -3.94 4.44
CA ALA A 57 5.06 -5.36 4.61
C ALA A 57 5.99 -5.90 5.71
N ALA A 58 5.41 -6.18 6.87
CA ALA A 58 6.00 -7.03 7.87
C ALA A 58 4.99 -8.13 8.15
N ASP A 59 5.33 -9.36 7.78
CA ASP A 59 4.65 -10.51 8.31
C ASP A 59 5.06 -10.65 9.77
N TYR A 60 4.23 -10.15 10.69
CA TYR A 60 4.48 -10.26 12.12
C TYR A 60 4.19 -11.66 12.67
N ARG A 61 3.96 -12.67 11.82
CA ARG A 61 3.90 -14.09 12.21
C ARG A 61 5.30 -14.68 12.46
N LEU A 62 6.19 -13.89 13.06
CA LEU A 62 7.37 -14.41 13.75
C LEU A 62 6.82 -15.35 14.83
N TRP A 63 7.00 -16.67 14.66
CA TRP A 63 6.60 -17.73 15.61
C TRP A 63 5.13 -18.16 15.63
N ILE A 64 4.51 -18.35 14.47
CA ILE A 64 3.39 -19.32 14.37
C ILE A 64 3.99 -20.64 13.88
N PRO A 65 3.73 -21.80 14.54
CA PRO A 65 4.25 -23.10 14.09
C PRO A 65 3.97 -23.40 12.63
#